data_AF-A0A7L9AQZ9-F1
#
_entry.id   AF-A0A7L9AQZ9-F1
#
_cell.length_a   1.000
_cell.length_b   1.000
_cell.length_c   1.000
_cell.angle_alpha   90.00
_cell.angle_beta   90.00
_cell.angle_gamma   90.00
#
_symmetry.space_group_name_H-M   'P 1'
#
loop_
_entity.id
_entity.type
_entity.pdbx_description
1 polymer ?
#
loop_
_entity_poly.entity_id
_entity_poly.type
_entity_poly.pdbx_seq_one_letter_code
_entity_poly.pdbx_strand_id
1 'polypeptide(L)'
;AAQLCQAPRLQAYREYLLSEPYLLAYLSLKECIADPDLAFIRGIIEPLIILRKNGSIDSTNSIILVDGLCEAEYHRPDHGYTIASFLIRHVPEMPTWLKVVATIRSRFIELTKQLPYTRLSLDESDNVNKDLLEYFNARVQAAPIIETNIKSSTGKTEGVHNSVMKFAQYVLHLSQGSFLFLKLILDLLERSHIVVKSTNYKVVPISLAQIFLLQFNLRFPTVQSFEKVTHILSVCLAALYPLTLVEIYYSVNALLVDTFLPWEEFCHRFESLSDFLIKRIDNTYMFFH
;
A
#
# COMPACT_ATOMS: atom_id res chain seq x y z
N ALA A 1 5.83 -1.94 -18.06
CA ALA A 1 5.37 -0.99 -19.10
C ALA A 1 4.28 -0.04 -18.63
N ALA A 2 3.12 -0.52 -18.16
CA ALA A 2 1.98 0.34 -17.80
C ALA A 2 2.33 1.51 -16.86
N GLN A 3 3.09 1.25 -15.79
CA GLN A 3 3.57 2.29 -14.86
C GLN A 3 4.54 3.28 -15.52
N LEU A 4 5.42 2.80 -16.40
CA LEU A 4 6.37 3.65 -17.12
C LEU A 4 5.65 4.60 -18.08
N CYS A 5 4.58 4.15 -18.75
CA CYS A 5 3.77 5.00 -19.63
C CYS A 5 3.03 6.13 -18.88
N GLN A 6 2.85 5.98 -17.58
CA GLN A 6 2.19 7.00 -16.73
C GLN A 6 3.19 8.02 -16.18
N ALA A 7 4.48 7.70 -16.16
CA ALA A 7 5.50 8.60 -15.67
C ALA A 7 5.66 9.79 -16.63
N PRO A 8 5.46 11.05 -16.17
CA PRO A 8 5.53 12.23 -17.05
C PRO A 8 6.86 12.35 -17.81
N ARG A 9 7.96 11.90 -17.19
CA ARG A 9 9.31 11.94 -17.79
C ARG A 9 9.55 10.88 -18.86
N LEU A 10 8.63 9.94 -19.03
CA LEU A 10 8.71 8.84 -20.00
C LEU A 10 7.58 8.93 -21.03
N GLN A 11 7.07 10.14 -21.30
CA GLN A 11 6.06 10.37 -22.34
C GLN A 11 6.53 9.86 -23.71
N ALA A 12 7.79 10.09 -24.07
CA ALA A 12 8.37 9.56 -25.31
C ALA A 12 8.33 8.03 -25.39
N TYR A 13 8.46 7.32 -24.26
CA TYR A 13 8.31 5.86 -24.23
C TYR A 13 6.88 5.44 -24.47
N ARG A 14 5.90 6.13 -23.88
CA ARG A 14 4.48 5.89 -24.16
C ARG A 14 4.17 6.11 -25.64
N GLU A 15 4.60 7.24 -26.21
CA GLU A 15 4.36 7.58 -27.62
C GLU A 15 4.99 6.55 -28.55
N TYR A 16 6.22 6.11 -28.26
CA TYR A 16 6.91 5.09 -29.04
C TYR A 16 6.20 3.72 -29.00
N LEU A 17 5.71 3.29 -27.83
CA LEU A 17 4.90 2.08 -27.74
C LEU A 17 3.60 2.19 -28.56
N LEU A 18 2.93 3.34 -28.51
CA LEU A 18 1.69 3.55 -29.25
C LEU A 18 1.90 3.63 -30.77
N SER A 19 3.08 4.11 -31.22
CA SER A 19 3.42 4.14 -32.64
C SER A 19 3.83 2.77 -33.20
N GLU A 20 4.29 1.85 -32.35
CA GLU A 20 4.85 0.56 -32.77
C GLU A 20 4.02 -0.64 -32.25
N PRO A 21 3.06 -1.17 -33.04
CA PRO A 21 2.17 -2.24 -32.61
C PRO A 21 2.88 -3.53 -32.17
N TYR A 22 4.04 -3.83 -32.74
CA TYR A 22 4.80 -5.03 -32.38
C TYR A 22 5.39 -4.94 -30.95
N LEU A 23 5.72 -3.74 -30.47
CA LEU A 23 6.17 -3.55 -29.08
C LEU A 23 5.03 -3.79 -28.10
N LEU A 24 3.82 -3.35 -28.44
CA LEU A 24 2.62 -3.65 -27.64
C LEU A 24 2.31 -5.14 -27.61
N ALA A 25 2.59 -5.88 -28.68
CA ALA A 25 2.40 -7.33 -28.71
C ALA A 25 3.29 -8.04 -27.67
N TYR A 26 4.58 -7.70 -27.59
CA TYR A 26 5.50 -8.22 -26.55
C TYR A 26 5.04 -7.90 -25.12
N LEU A 27 4.37 -6.76 -24.94
CA LEU A 27 3.87 -6.31 -23.65
C LEU A 27 2.44 -6.78 -23.35
N SER A 28 1.85 -7.62 -24.20
CA SER A 28 0.54 -8.22 -23.92
C SER A 28 0.65 -9.20 -22.75
N LEU A 29 -0.45 -9.35 -22.01
CA LEU A 29 -0.48 -10.25 -20.84
C LEU A 29 -0.06 -11.67 -21.20
N LYS A 30 -0.51 -12.16 -22.36
CA LYS A 30 -0.18 -13.50 -22.86
C LYS A 30 1.33 -13.66 -23.06
N GLU A 31 1.97 -12.71 -23.76
CA GLU A 31 3.42 -12.78 -24.03
C GLU A 31 4.25 -12.56 -22.76
N CYS A 32 3.79 -11.70 -21.84
CA CYS A 32 4.46 -11.50 -20.54
C CYS A 32 4.43 -12.76 -19.66
N ILE A 33 3.37 -13.57 -19.76
CA ILE A 33 3.27 -14.86 -19.05
C ILE A 33 4.12 -15.92 -19.77
N ALA A 34 4.10 -15.94 -21.10
CA ALA A 34 4.80 -16.94 -21.89
C ALA A 34 6.33 -16.77 -21.83
N ASP A 35 6.82 -15.55 -22.00
CA ASP A 35 8.25 -15.21 -21.99
C ASP A 35 8.48 -13.83 -21.34
N PRO A 36 8.55 -13.77 -20.00
CA PRO A 36 8.77 -12.52 -19.28
C PRO A 36 10.15 -11.91 -19.57
N ASP A 37 11.15 -12.72 -19.92
CA ASP A 37 12.50 -12.28 -20.27
C ASP A 37 12.46 -11.45 -21.57
N LEU A 38 11.87 -12.03 -22.63
CA LEU A 38 11.78 -11.38 -23.93
C LEU A 38 10.88 -10.13 -23.87
N ALA A 39 9.74 -10.22 -23.19
CA ALA A 39 8.82 -9.10 -22.99
C ALA A 39 9.52 -7.92 -22.30
N PHE A 40 10.37 -8.19 -21.32
CA PHE A 40 11.13 -7.17 -20.61
C PHE A 40 12.21 -6.54 -21.48
N ILE A 41 13.01 -7.34 -22.17
CA ILE A 41 14.09 -6.83 -23.01
C ILE A 41 13.55 -6.03 -24.20
N ARG A 42 12.66 -6.63 -24.99
CA ARG A 42 12.11 -6.03 -26.21
C ARG A 42 11.08 -4.93 -25.91
N GLY A 43 10.27 -5.12 -24.89
CA GLY A 43 9.17 -4.20 -24.57
C GLY A 43 9.57 -3.05 -23.66
N ILE A 44 10.66 -3.18 -22.87
CA ILE A 44 11.05 -2.17 -21.88
C ILE A 44 12.49 -1.69 -22.10
N ILE A 45 13.48 -2.58 -22.01
CA ILE A 45 14.89 -2.18 -21.97
C ILE A 45 15.36 -1.56 -23.29
N GLU A 46 15.17 -2.25 -24.41
CA GLU A 46 15.60 -1.77 -25.72
C GLU A 46 14.94 -0.43 -26.10
N PRO A 47 13.61 -0.26 -25.98
CA PRO A 47 12.96 1.02 -26.22
C PRO A 47 13.53 2.16 -25.37
N LEU A 48 13.75 1.94 -24.07
CA LEU A 48 14.30 2.97 -23.18
C LEU A 48 15.74 3.34 -23.56
N ILE A 49 16.56 2.38 -24.02
CA ILE A 49 17.91 2.66 -24.50
C ILE A 49 17.88 3.49 -25.78
N ILE A 50 17.02 3.14 -26.74
CA ILE A 50 16.87 3.86 -28.02
C ILE A 50 16.46 5.31 -27.76
N LEU A 51 15.41 5.51 -26.96
CA LEU A 51 14.87 6.82 -26.62
C LEU A 51 15.81 7.66 -25.74
N ARG A 52 16.72 7.02 -25.01
CA ARG A 52 17.78 7.75 -24.30
C ARG A 52 18.89 8.18 -25.25
N LYS A 53 19.28 7.32 -26.20
CA LYS A 53 20.35 7.59 -27.18
C LYS A 53 19.98 8.70 -28.15
N ASN A 54 18.72 8.79 -28.56
CA ASN A 54 18.24 9.82 -29.50
C ASN A 54 17.85 11.15 -28.80
N GLY A 55 17.98 11.24 -27.47
CA GLY A 55 17.67 12.43 -26.70
C GLY A 55 16.18 12.65 -26.39
N SER A 56 15.29 11.67 -26.68
CA SER A 56 13.86 11.77 -26.37
C SER A 56 13.54 11.62 -24.87
N ILE A 57 14.44 11.00 -24.09
CA ILE A 57 14.36 10.92 -22.63
C ILE A 57 15.49 11.76 -22.03
N ASP A 58 15.14 12.66 -21.10
CA ASP A 58 16.06 13.53 -20.38
C ASP A 58 17.25 12.76 -19.76
N SER A 59 18.45 13.36 -19.73
CA SER A 59 19.72 12.73 -19.35
C SER A 59 19.91 12.47 -17.85
N THR A 60 18.89 12.67 -17.03
CA THR A 60 18.93 12.42 -15.59
C THR A 60 18.67 10.94 -15.24
N ASN A 61 18.93 10.57 -14.00
CA ASN A 61 18.60 9.24 -13.50
C ASN A 61 17.09 9.09 -13.25
N SER A 62 16.58 7.90 -13.47
CA SER A 62 15.22 7.50 -13.13
C SER A 62 15.25 6.36 -12.12
N ILE A 63 14.22 6.28 -11.28
CA ILE A 63 14.12 5.26 -10.23
C ILE A 63 12.85 4.45 -10.47
N ILE A 64 12.99 3.13 -10.47
CA ILE A 64 11.89 2.19 -10.29
C ILE A 64 11.84 1.87 -8.80
N LEU A 65 10.74 2.25 -8.15
CA LEU A 65 10.45 1.86 -6.78
C LEU A 65 9.68 0.54 -6.80
N VAL A 66 10.21 -0.48 -6.13
CA VAL A 66 9.54 -1.76 -5.91
C VAL A 66 9.29 -1.91 -4.42
N ASP A 67 8.07 -1.59 -3.99
CA ASP A 67 7.69 -1.71 -2.58
C ASP A 67 7.29 -3.16 -2.25
N GLY A 68 7.92 -3.74 -1.23
CA GLY A 68 7.59 -5.05 -0.68
C GLY A 68 7.95 -6.23 -1.59
N LEU A 69 9.23 -6.43 -1.90
CA LEU A 69 9.69 -7.59 -2.71
C LEU A 69 9.22 -8.94 -2.15
N CYS A 70 9.07 -9.04 -0.84
CA CYS A 70 8.60 -10.27 -0.17
C CYS A 70 7.11 -10.57 -0.41
N GLU A 71 6.29 -9.60 -0.77
CA GLU A 71 4.85 -9.85 -0.97
C GLU A 71 4.60 -10.75 -2.19
N ALA A 72 5.43 -10.64 -3.23
CA ALA A 72 5.38 -11.50 -4.40
C ALA A 72 5.71 -12.97 -4.11
N GLU A 73 6.33 -13.26 -2.97
CA GLU A 73 6.76 -14.62 -2.62
C GLU A 73 5.60 -15.47 -2.12
N TYR A 74 4.55 -14.86 -1.58
CA TYR A 74 3.32 -15.58 -1.20
C TYR A 74 2.57 -16.14 -2.42
N HIS A 75 2.77 -15.54 -3.59
CA HIS A 75 2.18 -15.95 -4.87
C HIS A 75 3.21 -16.54 -5.82
N ARG A 76 4.30 -17.09 -5.28
CA ARG A 76 5.34 -17.72 -6.08
C ARG A 76 4.71 -18.78 -7.02
N PRO A 77 4.90 -18.65 -8.35
CA PRO A 77 4.37 -19.64 -9.27
C PRO A 77 5.21 -20.92 -9.19
N ASP A 78 4.60 -22.07 -9.52
CA ASP A 78 5.30 -23.35 -9.63
C ASP A 78 6.44 -23.28 -10.67
N HIS A 79 6.24 -22.43 -11.70
CA HIS A 79 7.19 -22.17 -12.77
C HIS A 79 7.28 -20.66 -13.05
N GLY A 80 8.50 -20.15 -13.21
CA GLY A 80 8.76 -18.74 -13.50
C GLY A 80 9.39 -17.97 -12.34
N TYR A 81 9.41 -16.65 -12.46
CA TYR A 81 10.10 -15.78 -11.53
C TYR A 81 9.14 -15.15 -10.51
N THR A 82 9.59 -15.04 -9.26
CA THR A 82 9.13 -13.97 -8.37
C THR A 82 9.77 -12.64 -8.78
N ILE A 83 9.24 -11.51 -8.31
CA ILE A 83 9.82 -10.19 -8.61
C ILE A 83 11.30 -10.13 -8.20
N ALA A 84 11.68 -10.70 -7.06
CA ALA A 84 13.07 -10.71 -6.60
C ALA A 84 13.98 -11.51 -7.56
N SER A 85 13.59 -12.74 -7.91
CA SER A 85 14.37 -13.58 -8.85
C SER A 85 14.43 -13.00 -10.26
N PHE A 86 13.36 -12.36 -10.70
CA PHE A 86 13.30 -11.64 -11.97
C PHE A 86 14.30 -10.49 -11.99
N LEU A 87 14.33 -9.66 -10.95
CA LEU A 87 15.29 -8.57 -10.83
C LEU A 87 16.73 -9.11 -10.84
N ILE A 88 17.04 -10.14 -10.06
CA ILE A 88 18.38 -10.76 -10.02
C ILE A 88 18.89 -11.09 -11.43
N ARG A 89 18.01 -11.67 -12.26
CA ARG A 89 18.34 -12.06 -13.62
C ARG A 89 18.58 -10.87 -14.56
N HIS A 90 17.77 -9.82 -14.45
CA HIS A 90 17.77 -8.70 -15.39
C HIS A 90 18.56 -7.46 -14.96
N VAL A 91 19.08 -7.40 -13.72
CA VAL A 91 19.95 -6.28 -13.30
C VAL A 91 21.09 -6.00 -14.29
N PRO A 92 21.81 -7.01 -14.84
CA PRO A 92 22.91 -6.75 -15.78
C PRO A 92 22.49 -6.05 -17.08
N GLU A 93 21.23 -6.18 -17.47
CA GLU A 93 20.66 -5.63 -18.71
C GLU A 93 20.08 -4.22 -18.50
N MET A 94 19.87 -3.82 -17.24
CA MET A 94 19.32 -2.51 -16.90
C MET A 94 20.29 -1.38 -17.30
N PRO A 95 19.80 -0.32 -17.97
CA PRO A 95 20.60 0.86 -18.25
C PRO A 95 21.12 1.49 -16.95
N THR A 96 22.37 1.96 -16.96
CA THR A 96 23.03 2.50 -15.77
C THR A 96 22.32 3.72 -15.16
N TRP A 97 21.51 4.43 -15.93
CA TRP A 97 20.71 5.57 -15.46
C TRP A 97 19.37 5.17 -14.83
N LEU A 98 18.91 3.94 -15.05
CA LEU A 98 17.67 3.40 -14.50
C LEU A 98 18.00 2.61 -13.24
N LYS A 99 17.73 3.21 -12.08
CA LYS A 99 18.02 2.61 -10.78
C LYS A 99 16.79 1.89 -10.23
N VAL A 100 17.01 0.84 -9.46
CA VAL A 100 15.95 0.16 -8.72
C VAL A 100 16.17 0.45 -7.24
N VAL A 101 15.13 0.97 -6.59
CA VAL A 101 15.04 1.04 -5.13
C VAL A 101 13.96 0.05 -4.74
N ALA A 102 14.30 -0.91 -3.89
CA ALA A 102 13.36 -1.93 -3.48
C ALA A 102 13.34 -2.07 -1.96
N THR A 103 12.16 -2.30 -1.40
CA THR A 103 11.98 -2.55 0.03
C THR A 103 11.69 -4.03 0.27
N ILE A 104 12.15 -4.57 1.39
CA ILE A 104 11.87 -5.94 1.81
C ILE A 104 11.83 -5.99 3.34
N ARG A 105 10.95 -6.84 3.89
CA ARG A 105 10.95 -7.10 5.34
C ARG A 105 12.20 -7.90 5.72
N SER A 106 12.83 -7.57 6.83
CA SER A 106 14.11 -8.14 7.27
C SER A 106 14.10 -9.67 7.36
N ARG A 107 12.98 -10.26 7.78
CA ARG A 107 12.77 -11.73 7.81
C ARG A 107 12.89 -12.42 6.44
N PHE A 108 12.79 -11.69 5.35
CA PHE A 108 12.84 -12.19 3.97
C PHE A 108 14.09 -11.74 3.21
N ILE A 109 15.06 -11.09 3.88
CA ILE A 109 16.27 -10.56 3.23
C ILE A 109 17.11 -11.62 2.51
N GLU A 110 16.96 -12.88 2.89
CA GLU A 110 17.57 -14.04 2.25
C GLU A 110 17.22 -14.14 0.75
N LEU A 111 16.00 -13.72 0.37
CA LEU A 111 15.50 -13.77 -1.00
C LEU A 111 16.23 -12.80 -1.94
N THR A 112 16.85 -11.76 -1.39
CA THR A 112 17.57 -10.73 -2.16
C THR A 112 19.08 -10.92 -2.08
N LYS A 113 19.57 -12.07 -1.61
CA LYS A 113 21.01 -12.31 -1.40
C LYS A 113 21.88 -12.08 -2.64
N GLN A 114 21.36 -12.42 -3.81
CA GLN A 114 22.06 -12.32 -5.08
C GLN A 114 21.90 -10.96 -5.76
N LEU A 115 21.06 -10.05 -5.24
CA LEU A 115 20.93 -8.71 -5.80
C LEU A 115 22.20 -7.88 -5.49
N PRO A 116 22.84 -7.28 -6.50
CA PRO A 116 24.06 -6.49 -6.34
C PRO A 116 23.74 -5.06 -5.87
N TYR A 117 22.79 -4.91 -4.95
CA TYR A 117 22.32 -3.60 -4.47
C TYR A 117 22.91 -3.25 -3.11
N THR A 118 23.12 -1.95 -2.87
CA THR A 118 23.43 -1.42 -1.55
C THR A 118 22.27 -1.71 -0.60
N ARG A 119 22.57 -2.27 0.57
CA ARG A 119 21.57 -2.59 1.58
C ARG A 119 21.55 -1.51 2.65
N LEU A 120 20.36 -0.99 2.92
CA LEU A 120 20.10 -0.06 4.01
C LEU A 120 19.10 -0.74 4.93
N SER A 121 19.48 -0.93 6.20
CA SER A 121 18.58 -1.44 7.23
C SER A 121 17.93 -0.28 7.95
N LEU A 122 16.60 -0.34 8.14
CA LEU A 122 15.87 0.60 8.99
C LEU A 122 15.68 0.06 10.42
N ASP A 123 16.12 -1.17 10.70
CA ASP A 123 15.95 -1.80 12.02
C ASP A 123 16.98 -1.31 13.05
N GLU A 124 18.14 -0.80 12.59
CA GLU A 124 19.31 -0.47 13.43
C GLU A 124 19.37 1.02 13.83
N SER A 125 18.24 1.65 14.14
CA SER A 125 18.22 3.05 14.58
C SER A 125 18.18 3.17 16.10
N ASP A 126 19.27 3.70 16.68
CA ASP A 126 19.36 3.97 18.12
C ASP A 126 18.40 5.06 18.61
N ASN A 127 17.85 5.87 17.69
CA ASN A 127 17.04 7.04 18.00
C ASN A 127 15.53 6.81 17.86
N VAL A 128 15.06 5.62 17.48
CA VAL A 128 13.62 5.40 17.17
C VAL A 128 12.69 5.85 18.29
N ASN A 129 13.01 5.53 19.55
CA ASN A 129 12.18 5.93 20.69
C ASN A 129 12.16 7.44 20.90
N LYS A 130 13.29 8.12 20.65
CA LYS A 130 13.40 9.57 20.71
C LYS A 130 12.59 10.21 19.58
N ASP A 131 12.74 9.72 18.35
CA ASP A 131 12.05 10.24 17.17
C ASP A 131 10.53 10.02 17.28
N LEU A 132 10.08 8.90 17.85
CA LEU A 132 8.67 8.64 18.16
C LEU A 132 8.12 9.63 19.18
N LEU A 133 8.90 9.95 20.23
CA LEU A 133 8.50 10.94 21.23
C LEU A 133 8.43 12.35 20.63
N GLU A 134 9.39 12.72 19.80
CA GLU A 134 9.38 13.99 19.06
C GLU A 134 8.16 14.07 18.12
N TYR A 135 7.88 12.99 17.39
CA TYR A 135 6.69 12.91 16.53
C TYR A 135 5.38 13.02 17.33
N PHE A 136 5.26 12.32 18.46
CA PHE A 136 4.11 12.43 19.35
C PHE A 136 3.90 13.88 19.80
N ASN A 137 4.96 14.52 20.29
CA ASN A 137 4.91 15.91 20.77
C ASN A 137 4.54 16.88 19.65
N ALA A 138 5.12 16.72 18.46
CA ALA A 138 4.80 17.53 17.30
C ALA A 138 3.31 17.39 16.90
N ARG A 139 2.76 16.18 16.94
CA ARG A 139 1.33 15.94 16.63
C ARG A 139 0.40 16.54 17.67
N VAL A 140 0.71 16.41 18.95
CA VAL A 140 -0.08 17.04 20.04
C VAL A 140 -0.05 18.57 19.92
N GLN A 141 1.10 19.15 19.60
CA GLN A 141 1.23 20.59 19.37
C GLN A 141 0.44 21.06 18.15
N ALA A 142 0.49 20.30 17.05
CA ALA A 142 -0.24 20.62 15.82
C ALA A 142 -1.76 20.50 15.99
N ALA A 143 -2.24 19.56 16.81
CA ALA A 143 -3.65 19.26 17.01
C ALA A 143 -4.01 19.16 18.51
N PRO A 144 -4.38 20.30 19.15
CA PRO A 144 -4.71 20.34 20.59
C PRO A 144 -5.90 19.45 21.02
N ILE A 145 -6.73 19.02 20.07
CA ILE A 145 -7.81 18.05 20.31
C ILE A 145 -7.26 16.70 20.78
N ILE A 146 -6.06 16.30 20.34
CA ILE A 146 -5.38 15.08 20.79
C ILE A 146 -5.12 15.15 22.29
N GLU A 147 -4.57 16.28 22.77
CA GLU A 147 -4.36 16.51 24.20
C GLU A 147 -5.69 16.43 24.96
N THR A 148 -6.74 17.03 24.41
CA THR A 148 -8.07 17.04 25.02
C THR A 148 -8.67 15.64 25.14
N ASN A 149 -8.47 14.78 24.13
CA ASN A 149 -8.94 13.41 24.14
C ASN A 149 -8.07 12.47 25.00
N ILE A 150 -6.91 12.92 25.48
CA ILE A 150 -6.08 12.22 26.47
C ILE A 150 -6.50 12.58 27.92
N LYS A 151 -7.19 13.71 28.13
CA LYS A 151 -7.50 14.22 29.48
C LYS A 151 -8.38 13.24 30.26
N SER A 152 -7.83 12.72 31.34
CA SER A 152 -8.58 12.04 32.39
C SER A 152 -9.52 13.06 33.07
N SER A 153 -10.83 12.84 32.98
CA SER A 153 -11.83 13.68 33.64
C SER A 153 -11.93 13.44 35.16
N THR A 154 -11.08 12.58 35.72
CA THR A 154 -11.14 12.19 37.14
C THR A 154 -9.89 12.65 37.90
N GLY A 155 -10.03 13.74 38.68
CA GLY A 155 -9.17 14.01 39.83
C GLY A 155 -8.37 15.31 39.77
N LYS A 156 -8.70 16.25 40.68
CA LYS A 156 -8.19 17.62 40.82
C LYS A 156 -6.70 17.76 41.24
N THR A 157 -5.78 16.87 40.87
CA THR A 157 -4.41 16.90 41.44
C THR A 157 -3.26 16.52 40.52
N GLU A 158 -3.48 15.93 39.34
CA GLU A 158 -2.37 15.70 38.38
C GLU A 158 -2.41 16.77 37.27
N GLY A 159 -1.32 17.52 37.13
CA GLY A 159 -1.19 18.52 36.06
C GLY A 159 -1.37 17.88 34.67
N VAL A 160 -2.05 18.58 33.77
CA VAL A 160 -2.38 18.11 32.41
C VAL A 160 -1.16 17.53 31.68
N HIS A 161 -0.01 18.20 31.77
CA HIS A 161 1.25 17.73 31.19
C HIS A 161 1.70 16.34 31.69
N ASN A 162 1.43 15.99 32.96
CA ASN A 162 1.80 14.70 33.51
C ASN A 162 0.96 13.57 32.89
N SER A 163 -0.35 13.80 32.68
CA SER A 163 -1.25 12.81 32.08
C SER A 163 -0.89 12.48 30.61
N VAL A 164 -0.53 13.50 29.84
CA VAL A 164 -0.12 13.37 28.44
C VAL A 164 1.22 12.64 28.32
N MET A 165 2.18 12.95 29.20
CA MET A 165 3.47 12.28 29.22
C MET A 165 3.36 10.81 29.64
N LYS A 166 2.53 10.48 30.64
CA LYS A 166 2.24 9.08 30.99
C LYS A 166 1.62 8.31 29.82
N PHE A 167 0.68 8.94 29.10
CA PHE A 167 0.09 8.35 27.91
C PHE A 167 1.11 8.15 26.79
N ALA A 168 1.98 9.14 26.55
CA ALA A 168 3.06 9.04 25.57
C ALA A 168 3.95 7.83 25.87
N GLN A 169 4.41 7.68 27.12
CA GLN A 169 5.22 6.51 27.52
C GLN A 169 4.51 5.18 27.27
N TYR A 170 3.21 5.11 27.57
CA TYR A 170 2.41 3.91 27.34
C TYR A 170 2.31 3.56 25.84
N VAL A 171 1.93 4.51 24.99
CA VAL A 171 1.75 4.26 23.54
C VAL A 171 3.08 4.01 22.86
N LEU A 172 4.15 4.70 23.26
CA LEU A 172 5.50 4.44 22.73
C LEU A 172 5.96 3.03 23.07
N HIS A 173 5.72 2.56 24.31
CA HIS A 173 6.00 1.17 24.69
C HIS A 173 5.21 0.17 23.83
N LEU A 174 3.92 0.42 23.57
CA LEU A 174 3.12 -0.43 22.69
C LEU A 174 3.56 -0.39 21.23
N SER A 175 4.08 0.75 20.76
CA SER A 175 4.47 0.94 19.37
C SER A 175 5.61 0.00 18.94
N GLN A 176 6.47 -0.43 19.87
CA GLN A 176 7.64 -1.27 19.58
C GLN A 176 8.46 -0.72 18.39
N GLY A 177 8.62 0.61 18.31
CA GLY A 177 9.34 1.28 17.22
C GLY A 177 8.51 1.63 15.98
N SER A 178 7.23 1.20 15.91
CA SER A 178 6.39 1.43 14.74
C SER A 178 5.75 2.84 14.75
N PHE A 179 6.25 3.71 13.88
CA PHE A 179 5.64 5.01 13.57
C PHE A 179 4.20 4.88 13.06
N LEU A 180 3.89 3.85 12.26
CA LEU A 180 2.54 3.65 11.73
C LEU A 180 1.53 3.45 12.86
N PHE A 181 1.83 2.54 13.80
CA PHE A 181 1.02 2.33 15.01
C PHE A 181 0.78 3.65 15.76
N LEU A 182 1.85 4.40 16.07
CA LEU A 182 1.73 5.67 16.79
C LEU A 182 0.88 6.69 16.02
N LYS A 183 1.14 6.86 14.72
CA LYS A 183 0.35 7.71 13.82
C LYS A 183 -1.14 7.36 13.89
N LEU A 184 -1.49 6.08 13.73
CA LEU A 184 -2.90 5.68 13.67
C LEU A 184 -3.61 5.87 15.02
N ILE A 185 -2.93 5.64 16.15
CA ILE A 185 -3.48 5.97 17.47
C ILE A 185 -3.74 7.48 17.59
N LEU A 186 -2.79 8.31 17.15
CA LEU A 186 -2.94 9.76 17.18
C LEU A 186 -4.05 10.24 16.23
N ASP A 187 -4.21 9.63 15.07
CA ASP A 187 -5.30 9.94 14.12
C ASP A 187 -6.68 9.58 14.72
N LEU A 188 -6.77 8.47 15.47
CA LEU A 188 -8.00 8.10 16.20
C LEU A 188 -8.33 9.11 17.31
N LEU A 189 -7.31 9.60 18.02
CA LEU A 189 -7.48 10.67 19.02
C LEU A 189 -7.87 11.98 18.37
N GLU A 190 -7.24 12.36 17.27
CA GLU A 190 -7.51 13.61 16.56
C GLU A 190 -8.96 13.66 16.04
N ARG A 191 -9.46 12.53 15.53
CA ARG A 191 -10.84 12.37 15.07
C ARG A 191 -11.85 12.11 16.19
N SER A 192 -11.42 12.09 17.45
CA SER A 192 -12.25 11.76 18.62
C SER A 192 -12.94 10.38 18.55
N HIS A 193 -12.36 9.44 17.80
CA HIS A 193 -12.84 8.05 17.74
C HIS A 193 -12.47 7.27 19.01
N ILE A 194 -11.41 7.69 19.71
CA ILE A 194 -11.08 7.22 21.05
C ILE A 194 -10.89 8.41 21.99
N VAL A 195 -11.36 8.26 23.23
CA VAL A 195 -11.19 9.26 24.29
C VAL A 195 -10.72 8.54 25.55
N VAL A 196 -9.53 8.90 26.01
CA VAL A 196 -8.85 8.26 27.13
C VAL A 196 -9.27 8.94 28.44
N LYS A 197 -10.32 8.40 29.07
CA LYS A 197 -10.89 8.96 30.31
C LYS A 197 -10.32 8.36 31.59
N SER A 198 -9.49 7.32 31.50
CA SER A 198 -8.95 6.62 32.67
C SER A 198 -7.51 6.16 32.44
N THR A 199 -6.78 5.94 33.52
CA THR A 199 -5.37 5.54 33.54
C THR A 199 -5.12 4.07 33.18
N ASN A 200 -6.16 3.27 32.99
CA ASN A 200 -6.02 1.86 32.59
C ASN A 200 -5.94 1.66 31.06
N TYR A 201 -6.13 2.73 30.29
CA TYR A 201 -6.02 2.76 28.83
C TYR A 201 -6.77 1.66 28.07
N LYS A 202 -7.82 1.07 28.65
CA LYS A 202 -8.59 -0.04 28.05
C LYS A 202 -9.21 0.27 26.68
N VAL A 203 -9.47 1.54 26.40
CA VAL A 203 -10.04 2.01 25.13
C VAL A 203 -9.00 2.12 24.01
N VAL A 204 -7.71 2.02 24.34
CA VAL A 204 -6.60 2.19 23.40
C VAL A 204 -6.29 0.84 22.77
N PRO A 205 -6.34 0.71 21.44
CA PRO A 205 -5.89 -0.50 20.75
C PRO A 205 -4.43 -0.83 21.08
N ILE A 206 -4.14 -2.10 21.35
CA ILE A 206 -2.78 -2.57 21.70
C ILE A 206 -2.00 -3.18 20.54
N SER A 207 -2.60 -3.24 19.34
CA SER A 207 -1.95 -3.73 18.12
C SER A 207 -2.53 -3.08 16.86
N LEU A 208 -1.79 -3.13 15.75
CA LEU A 208 -2.28 -2.68 14.44
C LEU A 208 -3.57 -3.40 14.03
N ALA A 209 -3.69 -4.70 14.31
CA ALA A 209 -4.90 -5.46 14.01
C ALA A 209 -6.14 -4.90 14.73
N GLN A 210 -5.99 -4.51 16.01
CA GLN A 210 -7.08 -3.88 16.74
C GLN A 210 -7.42 -2.48 16.24
N ILE A 211 -6.41 -1.71 15.80
CA ILE A 211 -6.63 -0.39 15.18
C ILE A 211 -7.44 -0.55 13.89
N PHE A 212 -7.03 -1.47 13.00
CA PHE A 212 -7.74 -1.72 11.75
C PHE A 212 -9.14 -2.25 11.99
N LEU A 213 -9.33 -3.15 12.96
CA LEU A 213 -10.66 -3.61 13.36
C LEU A 213 -11.55 -2.47 13.86
N LEU A 214 -11.01 -1.57 14.69
CA LEU A 214 -11.75 -0.40 15.16
C LEU A 214 -12.13 0.52 13.99
N GLN A 215 -11.21 0.83 13.08
CA GLN A 215 -11.50 1.63 11.89
C GLN A 215 -12.57 0.96 11.01
N PHE A 216 -12.51 -0.36 10.87
CA PHE A 216 -13.50 -1.13 10.13
C PHE A 216 -14.89 -1.08 10.81
N ASN A 217 -14.94 -1.23 12.13
CA ASN A 217 -16.19 -1.11 12.91
C ASN A 217 -16.75 0.32 12.88
N LEU A 218 -15.90 1.35 12.81
CA LEU A 218 -16.36 2.73 12.64
C LEU A 218 -16.96 2.96 11.25
N ARG A 219 -16.45 2.29 10.22
CA ARG A 219 -17.01 2.33 8.87
C ARG A 219 -18.28 1.50 8.74
N PHE A 220 -18.35 0.35 9.41
CA PHE A 220 -19.48 -0.56 9.43
C PHE A 220 -19.97 -0.79 10.87
N PRO A 221 -20.78 0.14 11.43
CA PRO A 221 -21.16 0.09 12.84
C PRO A 221 -22.07 -1.09 13.23
N THR A 222 -22.70 -1.74 12.26
CA THR A 222 -23.62 -2.86 12.50
C THR A 222 -23.28 -4.02 11.59
N VAL A 223 -23.59 -5.24 12.02
CA VAL A 223 -23.43 -6.46 11.20
C VAL A 223 -24.13 -6.30 9.86
N GLN A 224 -25.35 -5.73 9.87
CA GLN A 224 -26.14 -5.48 8.67
C GLN A 224 -25.48 -4.49 7.69
N SER A 225 -24.74 -3.49 8.17
CA SER A 225 -24.05 -2.56 7.26
C SER A 225 -22.84 -3.22 6.59
N PHE A 226 -22.14 -4.10 7.30
CA PHE A 226 -21.06 -4.91 6.73
C PHE A 226 -21.61 -5.95 5.74
N GLU A 227 -22.66 -6.70 6.10
CA GLU A 227 -23.26 -7.74 5.25
C GLU A 227 -23.65 -7.21 3.85
N LYS A 228 -24.05 -5.93 3.75
CA LYS A 228 -24.36 -5.29 2.46
C LYS A 228 -23.19 -5.24 1.50
N VAL A 229 -21.96 -5.13 2.00
CA VAL A 229 -20.74 -4.98 1.19
C VAL A 229 -19.85 -6.23 1.19
N THR A 230 -20.12 -7.20 2.06
CA THR A 230 -19.29 -8.41 2.23
C THR A 230 -19.04 -9.12 0.91
N HIS A 231 -20.07 -9.37 0.09
CA HIS A 231 -19.89 -10.06 -1.18
C HIS A 231 -18.99 -9.30 -2.17
N ILE A 232 -19.07 -7.97 -2.19
CA ILE A 232 -18.20 -7.13 -3.02
C ILE A 232 -16.74 -7.27 -2.55
N LEU A 233 -16.51 -7.16 -1.24
CA LEU A 233 -15.18 -7.35 -0.65
C LEU A 233 -14.64 -8.76 -0.92
N SER A 234 -15.46 -9.80 -0.76
CA SER A 234 -15.06 -11.19 -1.02
C SER A 234 -14.65 -11.42 -2.46
N VAL A 235 -15.41 -10.90 -3.43
CA VAL A 235 -15.07 -10.98 -4.86
C VAL A 235 -13.74 -10.27 -5.13
N CYS A 236 -13.59 -9.03 -4.65
CA CYS A 236 -12.36 -8.26 -4.87
C CYS A 236 -11.13 -8.89 -4.21
N LEU A 237 -11.28 -9.50 -3.02
CA LEU A 237 -10.18 -10.17 -2.31
C LEU A 237 -9.82 -11.53 -2.92
N ALA A 238 -10.79 -12.25 -3.47
CA ALA A 238 -10.57 -13.55 -4.10
C ALA A 238 -10.03 -13.42 -5.54
N ALA A 239 -10.21 -12.26 -6.18
CA ALA A 239 -9.76 -12.03 -7.54
C ALA A 239 -8.22 -12.00 -7.63
N LEU A 240 -7.66 -12.81 -8.53
CA LEU A 240 -6.22 -12.81 -8.81
C LEU A 240 -5.77 -11.54 -9.56
N TYR A 241 -6.70 -10.93 -10.30
CA TYR A 241 -6.46 -9.73 -11.09
C TYR A 241 -7.47 -8.64 -10.71
N PRO A 242 -7.07 -7.36 -10.74
CA PRO A 242 -8.00 -6.25 -10.59
C PRO A 242 -9.16 -6.36 -11.58
N LEU A 243 -10.38 -6.20 -11.09
CA LEU A 243 -11.61 -6.34 -11.88
C LEU A 243 -12.21 -4.97 -12.19
N THR A 244 -12.84 -4.85 -13.35
CA THR A 244 -13.71 -3.70 -13.68
C THR A 244 -14.98 -3.72 -12.83
N LEU A 245 -15.64 -2.56 -12.70
CA LEU A 245 -16.89 -2.45 -11.92
C LEU A 245 -17.96 -3.45 -12.39
N VAL A 246 -18.04 -3.68 -13.70
CA VAL A 246 -19.00 -4.59 -14.34
C VAL A 246 -18.66 -6.05 -14.05
N GLU A 247 -17.38 -6.43 -14.10
CA GLU A 247 -16.94 -7.78 -13.74
C GLU A 247 -17.21 -8.08 -12.25
N ILE A 248 -17.00 -7.09 -11.37
CA ILE A 248 -17.33 -7.22 -9.95
C ILE A 248 -18.84 -7.46 -9.77
N TYR A 249 -19.68 -6.66 -10.44
CA TYR A 249 -21.14 -6.80 -10.37
C TYR A 249 -21.62 -8.19 -10.79
N TYR A 250 -21.18 -8.68 -11.95
CA TYR A 250 -21.58 -9.99 -12.43
C TYR A 250 -21.03 -11.11 -11.55
N SER A 251 -19.82 -10.97 -11.02
CA SER A 251 -19.23 -11.94 -10.09
C SER A 251 -20.02 -12.01 -8.77
N VAL A 252 -20.46 -10.87 -8.23
CA VAL A 252 -21.31 -10.83 -7.04
C VAL A 252 -22.65 -11.50 -7.32
N ASN A 253 -23.28 -11.19 -8.44
CA ASN A 253 -24.58 -11.77 -8.81
C ASN A 253 -24.51 -13.26 -9.15
N ALA A 254 -23.37 -13.77 -9.63
CA ALA A 254 -23.17 -15.20 -9.85
C ALA A 254 -23.20 -16.03 -8.54
N LEU A 255 -23.05 -15.37 -7.39
CA LEU A 255 -23.20 -15.99 -6.07
C LEU A 255 -24.66 -16.01 -5.57
N LEU A 256 -25.59 -15.38 -6.29
CA LEU A 256 -26.99 -15.26 -5.92
C LEU A 256 -27.85 -16.15 -6.84
N VAL A 257 -28.77 -16.91 -6.25
CA VAL A 257 -29.61 -17.87 -6.99
C VAL A 257 -30.97 -17.27 -7.34
N ASP A 258 -31.70 -16.79 -6.33
CA ASP A 258 -33.10 -16.38 -6.49
C ASP A 258 -33.29 -14.85 -6.56
N THR A 259 -32.41 -14.10 -5.90
CA THR A 259 -32.54 -12.64 -5.75
C THR A 259 -31.25 -11.96 -6.17
N PHE A 260 -31.24 -11.44 -7.40
CA PHE A 260 -30.11 -10.66 -7.91
C PHE A 260 -30.06 -9.26 -7.29
N LEU A 261 -28.84 -8.76 -7.09
CA LEU A 261 -28.58 -7.39 -6.67
C LEU A 261 -28.80 -6.44 -7.87
N PRO A 262 -29.74 -5.47 -7.77
CA PRO A 262 -29.93 -4.47 -8.81
C PRO A 262 -28.68 -3.61 -9.02
N TRP A 263 -28.43 -3.16 -10.25
CA TRP A 263 -27.25 -2.37 -10.60
C TRP A 263 -27.12 -1.07 -9.79
N GLU A 264 -28.22 -0.34 -9.59
CA GLU A 264 -28.23 0.91 -8.83
C GLU A 264 -27.86 0.69 -7.36
N GLU A 265 -28.40 -0.38 -6.77
CA GLU A 265 -28.10 -0.75 -5.39
C GLU A 265 -26.65 -1.22 -5.24
N PHE A 266 -26.15 -1.99 -6.21
CA PHE A 266 -24.74 -2.36 -6.27
C PHE A 266 -23.84 -1.12 -6.32
N CYS A 267 -24.13 -0.17 -7.20
CA CYS A 267 -23.33 1.06 -7.31
C CYS A 267 -23.28 1.82 -5.98
N HIS A 268 -24.41 1.94 -5.28
CA HIS A 268 -24.47 2.61 -3.99
C HIS A 268 -23.66 1.88 -2.90
N ARG A 269 -23.77 0.55 -2.85
CA ARG A 269 -22.97 -0.30 -1.94
C ARG A 269 -21.48 -0.19 -2.27
N PHE A 270 -21.13 -0.18 -3.55
CA PHE A 270 -19.74 -0.06 -4.02
C PHE A 270 -19.14 1.31 -3.69
N GLU A 271 -19.89 2.40 -3.83
CA GLU A 271 -19.44 3.75 -3.48
C GLU A 271 -19.05 3.86 -2.00
N SER A 272 -19.74 3.13 -1.12
CA SER A 272 -19.34 3.03 0.30
C SER A 272 -17.97 2.36 0.53
N LEU A 273 -17.37 1.77 -0.49
CA LEU A 273 -16.03 1.16 -0.46
C LEU A 273 -14.95 2.00 -1.15
N SER A 274 -15.27 3.23 -1.58
CA SER A 274 -14.31 4.11 -2.29
C SER A 274 -13.02 4.39 -1.51
N ASP A 275 -13.08 4.35 -0.18
CA ASP A 275 -11.94 4.56 0.70
C ASP A 275 -10.99 3.35 0.73
N PHE A 276 -11.47 2.16 0.32
CA PHE A 276 -10.71 0.91 0.27
C PHE A 276 -10.31 0.50 -1.15
N LEU A 277 -11.18 0.76 -2.13
CA LEU A 277 -11.02 0.35 -3.52
C LEU A 277 -10.73 1.58 -4.39
N ILE A 278 -9.49 1.67 -4.88
CA ILE A 278 -9.08 2.74 -5.78
C ILE A 278 -9.26 2.30 -7.23
N LYS A 279 -9.85 3.18 -8.03
CA LYS A 279 -9.99 3.00 -9.47
C LYS A 279 -8.66 3.24 -10.18
N ARG A 280 -8.23 2.25 -10.97
CA ARG A 280 -7.05 2.31 -11.84
C ARG A 280 -7.40 2.91 -13.20
N ILE A 281 -6.38 3.30 -13.97
CA ILE A 281 -6.56 3.95 -15.29
C ILE A 281 -7.23 3.02 -16.32
N ASP A 282 -7.03 1.71 -16.17
CA ASP A 282 -7.69 0.67 -16.98
C ASP A 282 -9.14 0.38 -16.53
N ASN A 283 -9.72 1.22 -15.66
CA ASN A 283 -11.05 1.08 -15.06
C ASN A 283 -11.23 -0.15 -14.16
N THR A 284 -10.14 -0.81 -13.78
CA THR A 284 -10.17 -1.87 -12.76
C THR A 284 -10.03 -1.29 -11.36
N TYR A 285 -10.39 -2.07 -10.33
CA TYR A 285 -10.33 -1.65 -8.93
C TYR A 285 -9.36 -2.54 -8.14
N MET A 286 -8.60 -1.92 -7.23
CA MET A 286 -7.63 -2.59 -6.38
C MET A 286 -7.73 -2.06 -4.95
N PHE A 287 -7.46 -2.93 -3.98
CA PHE A 287 -7.31 -2.48 -2.60
C PHE A 287 -6.09 -1.57 -2.47
N PHE A 288 -6.27 -0.51 -1.68
CA PHE A 288 -5.17 0.35 -1.27
C PHE A 288 -5.00 0.25 0.25
N HIS A 289 -3.74 0.20 0.68
CA HIS A 289 -3.33 0.11 2.07
C HIS A 289 -2.82 1.46 2.58
#